data_AF-A0A945WU25-F1
#
_entry.id   AF-A0A945WU25-F1
#
_cell.length_a   1.000
_cell.length_b   1.000
_cell.length_c   1.000
_cell.angle_alpha   90.00
_cell.angle_beta   90.00
_cell.angle_gamma   90.00
#
_symmetry.space_group_name_H-M   'P 1'
#
loop_
_entity.id
_entity.type
_entity.pdbx_description
1 polymer ?
#
loop_
_entity_poly.entity_id
_entity_poly.type
_entity_poly.pdbx_seq_one_letter_code
_entity_poly.pdbx_strand_id
1 'polypeptide(L)'
;RWMEDAVLSGGLGINDFAAMPGRYLPAKWIPPKWDWVDPLKDRKAEIEAINAGLKSRSDVIESEGFDAEEVDRRIAADRVREEALGLKFEKDAKPSSMVEEDQPNAPSKASAA
;
A
#
# COMPACT_ATOMS: atom_id res chain seq x y z
N ARG A 1 6.57 15.49 30.65
CA ARG A 1 7.78 15.33 31.49
C ARG A 1 7.88 13.91 32.08
N TRP A 2 7.43 12.88 31.37
CA TRP A 2 7.27 11.54 31.95
C TRP A 2 8.60 10.85 32.31
N MET A 3 9.63 11.04 31.47
CA MET A 3 10.93 10.39 31.61
C MET A 3 11.66 10.82 32.89
N GLU A 4 11.62 12.11 33.21
CA GLU A 4 12.24 12.65 34.43
C GLU A 4 11.50 12.17 35.69
N ASP A 5 10.16 12.19 35.66
CA ASP A 5 9.32 11.75 36.78
C ASP A 5 9.50 10.24 37.05
N ALA A 6 9.67 9.43 36.01
CA ALA A 6 9.92 7.99 36.11
C ALA A 6 11.32 7.64 36.68
N VAL A 7 12.34 8.46 36.39
CA VAL A 7 13.67 8.30 36.98
C VAL A 7 13.68 8.75 38.44
N LEU A 8 13.05 9.89 38.75
CA LEU A 8 12.99 10.43 40.12
C LEU A 8 12.14 9.57 41.08
N SER A 9 11.09 8.91 40.57
CA SER A 9 10.30 7.96 41.35
C SER A 9 10.97 6.60 41.56
N GLY A 10 12.16 6.38 40.99
CA GLY A 10 12.87 5.10 41.05
C GLY A 10 12.26 3.99 40.18
N GLY A 11 11.26 4.31 39.35
CA GLY A 11 10.67 3.35 38.41
C GLY A 11 11.59 2.98 37.24
N LEU A 12 12.59 3.83 36.95
CA LEU A 12 13.65 3.58 35.97
C LEU A 12 15.03 3.78 36.60
N GLY A 13 15.80 2.69 36.71
CA GLY A 13 17.15 2.69 37.29
C GLY A 13 18.24 3.23 36.36
N ILE A 14 18.12 4.47 35.90
CA ILE A 14 19.08 5.11 34.98
C ILE A 14 19.99 6.04 35.78
N ASN A 15 21.16 5.54 36.18
CA ASN A 15 22.07 6.23 37.09
C ASN A 15 22.77 7.44 36.48
N ASP A 16 22.94 7.49 35.16
CA ASP A 16 23.61 8.58 34.43
C ASP A 16 22.64 9.62 33.83
N PHE A 17 21.34 9.46 34.07
CA PHE A 17 20.29 10.32 33.50
C PHE A 17 20.49 11.80 33.83
N ALA A 18 20.89 12.10 35.08
CA ALA A 18 21.14 13.47 35.53
C ALA A 18 22.38 14.11 34.87
N ALA A 19 23.38 13.29 34.50
CA ALA A 19 24.61 13.75 33.88
C ALA A 19 24.46 13.90 32.35
N MET A 20 23.59 13.12 31.72
CA MET A 20 23.44 13.07 30.26
C MET A 20 21.97 12.97 29.81
N PRO A 21 21.10 13.95 30.13
CA PRO A 21 19.67 13.88 29.80
C PRO A 21 19.43 13.83 28.28
N GLY A 22 20.28 14.48 27.48
CA GLY A 22 20.17 14.50 26.02
C GLY A 22 20.31 13.14 25.33
N ARG A 23 20.78 12.09 26.02
CA ARG A 23 20.83 10.73 25.49
C ARG A 23 19.47 10.03 25.54
N TYR A 24 18.63 10.39 26.50
CA TYR A 24 17.40 9.66 26.83
C TYR A 24 16.11 10.41 26.49
N LEU A 25 16.20 11.71 26.26
CA LEU A 25 15.07 12.56 25.85
C LEU A 25 14.70 12.54 24.35
N PRO A 26 15.60 12.28 23.38
CA PRO A 26 15.22 12.36 21.98
C PRO A 26 14.35 11.16 21.59
N ALA A 27 13.04 11.37 21.53
CA ALA A 27 12.09 10.43 20.96
C ALA A 27 11.74 10.86 19.52
N LYS A 28 12.14 10.07 18.52
CA LYS A 28 11.68 10.25 17.15
C LYS A 28 10.30 9.61 17.02
N TRP A 29 9.26 10.42 17.12
CA TRP A 29 7.89 9.97 16.83
C TRP A 29 7.71 9.83 15.32
N ILE A 30 7.38 8.62 14.87
CA ILE A 30 6.98 8.35 13.48
C ILE A 30 5.48 8.04 13.52
N PRO A 31 4.62 8.88 12.93
CA PRO A 31 3.19 8.59 12.90
C PRO A 31 2.95 7.30 12.11
N PRO A 32 1.94 6.50 12.49
CA PRO A 32 1.54 5.35 11.69
C PRO A 32 1.16 5.84 10.28
N LYS A 33 1.67 5.16 9.25
CA LYS A 33 1.24 5.39 7.87
C LYS A 33 -0.28 5.18 7.82
N TRP A 34 -1.02 6.16 7.32
CA TRP A 34 -2.42 5.95 7.01
C TRP A 34 -2.50 4.96 5.85
N ASP A 35 -3.06 3.79 6.13
CA ASP A 35 -3.59 2.93 5.08
C ASP A 35 -4.73 3.70 4.41
N TRP A 36 -4.68 3.80 3.09
CA TRP A 36 -5.67 4.54 2.33
C TRP A 36 -7.01 3.79 2.39
N VAL A 37 -8.11 4.57 2.43
CA VAL A 37 -9.46 4.12 2.82
C VAL A 37 -10.10 3.12 1.83
N ASP A 38 -9.57 2.98 0.61
CA ASP A 38 -10.07 2.03 -0.38
C ASP A 38 -8.91 1.43 -1.21
N PRO A 39 -8.33 0.30 -0.76
CA PRO A 39 -7.18 -0.32 -1.43
C PRO A 39 -7.49 -0.75 -2.87
N LEU A 40 -8.76 -0.91 -3.24
CA LEU A 40 -9.14 -1.31 -4.59
C LEU A 40 -9.05 -0.12 -5.57
N LYS A 41 -9.45 1.08 -5.15
CA LYS A 41 -9.39 2.28 -5.99
C LYS A 41 -7.96 2.73 -6.25
N ASP A 42 -7.09 2.68 -5.24
CA ASP A 42 -5.70 3.10 -5.40
C ASP A 42 -4.94 2.16 -6.35
N ARG A 43 -5.16 0.83 -6.24
CA ARG A 43 -4.59 -0.14 -7.18
C ARG A 43 -5.12 0.03 -8.60
N LYS A 44 -6.41 0.36 -8.75
CA LYS A 44 -6.98 0.69 -10.07
C LYS A 44 -6.35 1.96 -10.65
N ALA A 45 -6.16 3.00 -9.85
CA ALA A 45 -5.52 4.24 -10.28
C ALA A 45 -4.06 4.02 -10.69
N GLU A 46 -3.32 3.15 -9.99
CA GLU A 46 -1.96 2.75 -10.37
C GLU A 46 -1.94 1.99 -11.71
N ILE A 47 -2.85 1.05 -11.91
CA ILE A 47 -2.99 0.33 -13.18
C ILE A 47 -3.35 1.29 -14.31
N GLU A 48 -4.26 2.24 -14.06
CA GLU A 48 -4.66 3.26 -15.03
C GLU A 48 -3.50 4.20 -15.37
N ALA A 49 -2.70 4.62 -14.38
CA ALA A 49 -1.51 5.44 -14.59
C ALA A 49 -0.44 4.71 -15.42
N ILE A 50 -0.26 3.40 -15.20
CA ILE A 50 0.63 2.57 -16.04
C ILE A 50 0.10 2.50 -17.47
N ASN A 51 -1.19 2.23 -17.65
CA ASN A 51 -1.82 2.12 -18.97
C ASN A 51 -1.82 3.46 -19.74
N ALA A 52 -1.97 4.58 -19.02
CA ALA A 52 -1.86 5.93 -19.57
C ALA A 52 -0.42 6.36 -19.90
N GLY A 53 0.59 5.53 -19.58
CA GLY A 53 2.01 5.83 -19.80
C GLY A 53 2.58 6.88 -18.85
N LEU A 54 1.87 7.19 -17.75
CA LEU A 54 2.31 8.16 -16.75
C LEU A 54 3.28 7.54 -15.72
N LYS A 55 3.28 6.21 -15.57
CA LYS A 55 4.20 5.45 -14.71
C LYS A 55 4.66 4.17 -15.39
N SER A 56 5.91 3.76 -15.16
CA SER A 56 6.36 2.42 -15.53
C SER A 56 5.88 1.39 -14.52
N ARG A 57 5.72 0.15 -14.98
CA ARG A 57 5.46 -0.99 -14.08
C ARG A 57 6.62 -1.20 -13.10
N SER A 58 7.87 -1.02 -13.55
CA SER A 58 9.04 -1.14 -12.68
C SER A 58 9.01 -0.10 -11.56
N ASP A 59 8.63 1.14 -11.87
CA ASP A 59 8.52 2.21 -10.87
C ASP A 59 7.51 1.88 -9.76
N VAL A 60 6.39 1.23 -10.12
CA VAL A 60 5.38 0.80 -9.13
C VAL A 60 5.93 -0.33 -8.27
N ILE A 61 6.61 -1.32 -8.85
CA ILE A 61 7.20 -2.45 -8.12
C ILE A 61 8.30 -1.98 -7.16
N GLU A 62 9.16 -1.07 -7.62
CA GLU A 62 10.21 -0.46 -6.80
C GLU A 62 9.62 0.42 -5.69
N SER A 63 8.50 1.11 -5.95
CA SER A 63 7.80 1.88 -4.91
C SER A 63 7.21 1.03 -3.79
N GLU A 64 6.89 -0.24 -4.08
CA GLU A 64 6.50 -1.24 -3.08
C GLU A 64 7.70 -1.86 -2.35
N GLY A 65 8.93 -1.55 -2.77
CA GLY A 65 10.18 -2.03 -2.16
C GLY A 65 10.68 -3.35 -2.73
N PHE A 66 10.19 -3.77 -3.89
CA PHE A 66 10.65 -4.99 -4.59
C PHE A 66 11.58 -4.64 -5.75
N ASP A 67 12.48 -5.57 -6.09
CA ASP A 67 13.30 -5.49 -7.29
C ASP A 67 12.48 -5.93 -8.53
N ALA A 68 12.37 -5.05 -9.52
CA ALA A 68 11.61 -5.29 -10.75
C ALA A 68 12.12 -6.52 -11.52
N GLU A 69 13.44 -6.73 -11.60
CA GLU A 69 14.04 -7.84 -12.34
C GLU A 69 13.75 -9.20 -11.67
N GLU A 70 13.78 -9.25 -10.34
CA GLU A 70 13.39 -10.44 -9.57
C GLU A 70 11.91 -10.76 -9.75
N VAL A 71 11.04 -9.74 -9.70
CA VAL A 71 9.60 -9.90 -9.91
C VAL A 71 9.31 -10.42 -11.32
N ASP A 72 10.04 -9.95 -12.32
CA ASP A 72 9.87 -10.39 -13.70
C ASP A 72 10.32 -11.83 -13.92
N ARG A 73 11.45 -12.22 -13.32
CA ARG A 73 11.91 -13.62 -13.32
C ARG A 73 10.89 -14.54 -12.66
N ARG A 74 10.30 -14.12 -11.54
CA ARG A 74 9.26 -14.90 -10.87
C ARG A 74 8.00 -15.05 -11.73
N ILE A 75 7.52 -13.96 -12.35
CA ILE A 75 6.37 -14.01 -13.26
C ILE A 75 6.64 -14.91 -14.47
N ALA A 76 7.86 -14.89 -15.02
CA ALA A 76 8.23 -15.77 -16.12
C ALA A 76 8.21 -17.25 -15.69
N ALA A 77 8.77 -17.57 -14.51
CA ALA A 77 8.71 -18.91 -13.95
C ALA A 77 7.28 -19.36 -13.65
N ASP A 78 6.44 -18.45 -13.16
CA ASP A 78 5.03 -18.71 -12.88
C ASP A 78 4.26 -19.05 -14.15
N ARG A 79 4.43 -18.27 -15.23
CA ARG A 79 3.80 -18.57 -16.52
C ARG A 79 4.16 -19.96 -17.05
N VAL A 80 5.43 -20.36 -16.95
CA VAL A 80 5.85 -21.72 -17.35
C VAL A 80 5.16 -22.79 -16.51
N ARG A 81 5.01 -22.57 -15.19
CA ARG A 81 4.28 -23.50 -14.32
C ARG A 81 2.79 -23.53 -14.63
N GLU A 82 2.19 -22.40 -14.92
CA GLU A 82 0.78 -22.27 -15.29
C GLU A 82 0.48 -23.03 -16.58
N GLU A 83 1.31 -22.86 -17.61
CA GLU A 83 1.24 -23.62 -18.86
C GLU A 83 1.36 -25.12 -18.62
N ALA A 84 2.31 -25.55 -17.78
CA ALA A 84 2.50 -26.97 -17.45
C ALA A 84 1.33 -27.57 -16.68
N LEU A 85 0.65 -26.77 -15.85
CA LEU A 85 -0.48 -27.19 -15.02
C LEU A 85 -1.85 -26.96 -15.70
N GLY A 86 -1.88 -26.32 -16.86
CA GLY A 86 -3.12 -25.94 -17.55
C GLY A 86 -3.95 -24.89 -16.81
N LEU A 87 -3.33 -24.08 -15.95
CA LEU A 87 -3.99 -22.99 -15.24
C LEU A 87 -4.16 -21.79 -16.18
N LYS A 88 -5.35 -21.19 -16.18
CA LYS A 88 -5.65 -19.97 -16.96
C LYS A 88 -6.13 -18.88 -16.03
N PHE A 89 -5.47 -17.74 -16.08
CA PHE A 89 -5.88 -16.55 -15.36
C PHE A 89 -6.40 -15.49 -16.33
N GLU A 90 -7.24 -14.58 -15.84
CA GLU A 90 -8.01 -13.60 -16.64
C GLU A 90 -7.19 -12.78 -17.64
N LYS A 91 -5.87 -12.62 -17.45
CA LYS A 91 -5.00 -11.94 -18.41
C LYS A 91 -4.81 -12.70 -19.73
N ASP A 92 -4.98 -14.02 -19.74
CA ASP A 92 -4.87 -14.86 -20.94
C ASP A 92 -6.25 -15.12 -21.59
N ALA A 93 -7.33 -14.70 -20.92
CA ALA A 93 -8.65 -14.66 -21.53
C ALA A 93 -8.69 -13.47 -22.50
N LYS A 94 -8.68 -13.75 -23.80
CA LYS A 94 -9.14 -12.79 -24.83
C LYS A 94 -10.41 -12.12 -24.32
N PRO A 95 -10.56 -10.78 -24.42
CA PRO A 95 -11.66 -10.07 -23.79
C PRO A 95 -12.98 -10.57 -24.35
N SER A 96 -13.62 -11.48 -23.61
CA SER A 96 -15.02 -11.79 -23.79
C SER A 96 -15.75 -10.63 -23.11
N SER A 97 -16.39 -9.82 -23.95
CA SER A 97 -17.33 -8.77 -23.54
C SER A 97 -18.17 -9.19 -22.35
N MET A 98 -18.19 -8.35 -21.31
CA MET A 98 -19.31 -8.04 -20.39
C MET A 98 -18.77 -7.77 -18.99
N VAL A 99 -18.62 -6.49 -18.66
CA VAL A 99 -19.06 -6.03 -17.34
C VAL A 99 -19.76 -4.70 -17.58
N GLU A 100 -21.09 -4.78 -17.61
CA GLU A 100 -22.01 -3.65 -17.59
C GLU A 100 -21.80 -2.90 -16.26
N GLU A 101 -21.36 -1.64 -16.34
CA GLU A 101 -21.32 -0.76 -15.17
C GLU A 101 -22.75 -0.35 -14.81
N ASP A 102 -23.29 -1.01 -13.78
CA ASP A 102 -24.48 -0.58 -13.06
C ASP A 102 -24.19 0.75 -12.36
N GLN A 103 -24.51 1.86 -13.03
CA GLN A 103 -24.55 3.17 -12.39
C GLN A 103 -25.81 3.26 -11.52
N PRO A 104 -25.68 3.58 -10.21
CA PRO A 104 -26.85 3.77 -9.36
C PRO A 104 -27.59 5.05 -9.78
N ASN A 105 -28.81 4.81 -10.29
CA ASN A 105 -29.94 5.71 -10.51
C ASN A 105 -29.88 7.04 -9.72
N ALA A 106 -29.64 8.15 -10.42
CA ALA A 106 -29.85 9.49 -9.89
C ALA A 106 -31.36 9.79 -9.82
N PRO A 107 -31.89 10.35 -8.71
CA PRO A 107 -33.33 10.56 -8.58
C PRO A 107 -33.80 11.66 -9.54
N SER A 108 -34.66 11.28 -10.49
CA SER A 108 -35.40 12.19 -11.35
C SER A 108 -36.26 13.14 -10.49
N LYS A 109 -35.92 14.43 -10.52
CA LYS A 109 -36.82 15.49 -10.04
C LYS A 109 -38.02 15.56 -10.98
N ALA A 110 -39.17 15.11 -10.49
CA ALA A 110 -40.47 15.45 -11.08
C ALA A 110 -41.55 15.40 -9.97
N SER A 111 -41.82 16.55 -9.35
CA SER A 111 -43.18 16.93 -8.93
C SER A 111 -43.14 18.29 -8.23
N ALA A 112 -43.74 19.30 -8.86
CA ALA A 112 -44.55 20.30 -8.17
C ALA A 112 -45.40 21.01 -9.24
N ALA A 113 -46.69 20.71 -9.19
CA ALA A 113 -47.77 21.47 -9.81
C ALA A 113 -47.98 22.81 -9.07
#